data_AF-A0A2W7N2F3-F1
#
_entry.id   AF-A0A2W7N2F3-F1
#
_cell.length_a   1.000
_cell.length_b   1.000
_cell.length_c   1.000
_cell.angle_alpha   90.00
_cell.angle_beta   90.00
_cell.angle_gamma   90.00
#
_symmetry.space_group_name_H-M   'P 1'
#
loop_
_entity.id
_entity.type
_entity.pdbx_description
1 polymer ?
#
loop_
_entity_poly.entity_id
_entity_poly.type
_entity_poly.pdbx_seq_one_letter_code
_entity_poly.pdbx_strand_id
1 'polypeptide(L)' 'MEILEGGSDMSNLKNDTENGSMATNMEEVKQLGKQMEKMRDDNELEQDNRVSDPAQSDDTSSMKRREND' A
#
# COMPACT_ATOMS: atom_id res chain seq x y z
N MET A 1 -34.87 9.36 -33.79
CA MET A 1 -34.34 8.98 -32.46
C MET A 1 -32.91 8.56 -32.72
N GLU A 2 -31.96 9.46 -32.50
CA GLU A 2 -30.53 9.18 -32.70
C GLU A 2 -30.10 8.14 -31.67
N ILE A 3 -29.49 7.06 -32.15
CA ILE A 3 -28.85 6.07 -31.30
C ILE A 3 -27.52 6.71 -30.92
N LEU A 4 -27.44 7.24 -29.70
CA LEU A 4 -26.22 7.76 -29.12
C LEU A 4 -25.23 6.58 -28.98
N GLU A 5 -24.23 6.53 -29.85
CA GLU A 5 -23.06 5.69 -29.70
C GLU A 5 -22.34 6.11 -28.42
N GLY A 6 -22.58 5.37 -27.33
CA GLY A 6 -21.81 5.45 -26.11
C GLY A 6 -20.39 4.98 -26.38
N GLY A 7 -19.55 5.88 -26.88
CA GLY A 7 -18.11 5.73 -26.84
C GLY A 7 -17.70 5.57 -25.39
N SER A 8 -17.29 4.37 -25.01
CA SER A 8 -16.64 4.11 -23.74
C SER A 8 -15.31 4.87 -23.73
N ASP A 9 -15.35 6.07 -23.16
CA ASP A 9 -14.18 6.83 -22.76
C ASP A 9 -13.35 5.98 -21.79
N MET A 10 -12.43 5.19 -22.34
CA MET A 10 -11.32 4.51 -21.64
C MET A 10 -10.30 5.57 -21.20
N SER A 11 -10.74 6.55 -20.40
CA SER A 11 -9.97 7.74 -20.07
C SER A 11 -9.92 7.98 -18.55
N ASN A 12 -9.86 6.93 -17.73
CA ASN A 12 -9.32 7.00 -16.37
C ASN A 12 -9.31 5.64 -15.67
N LEU A 13 -8.69 4.61 -16.26
CA LEU A 13 -8.13 3.54 -15.41
C LEU A 13 -6.86 4.09 -14.76
N LYS A 14 -7.03 5.11 -13.90
CA LYS A 14 -6.03 5.41 -12.89
C LYS A 14 -5.97 4.14 -12.05
N ASN A 15 -4.83 3.48 -12.11
CA ASN A 15 -4.47 2.31 -11.33
C ASN A 15 -4.67 2.60 -9.83
N ASP A 16 -5.90 2.53 -9.37
CA ASP A 16 -6.17 2.23 -7.96
C ASP A 16 -5.87 0.74 -7.82
N THR A 17 -4.59 0.40 -7.82
CA THR A 17 -4.11 -0.94 -7.56
C THR A 17 -4.78 -1.40 -6.26
N GLU A 18 -5.62 -2.43 -6.32
CA GLU A 18 -6.35 -2.89 -5.16
C GLU A 18 -5.35 -3.22 -4.04
N ASN A 19 -5.53 -2.60 -2.88
CA ASN A 19 -4.68 -2.83 -1.70
C ASN A 19 -4.65 -4.33 -1.40
N GLY A 20 -3.46 -4.93 -1.38
CA GLY A 20 -3.26 -6.37 -1.16
C GLY A 20 -2.99 -7.20 -2.41
N SER A 21 -2.97 -6.60 -3.60
CA SER A 21 -2.51 -7.27 -4.83
C SER A 21 -0.97 -7.24 -4.97
N MET A 22 -0.40 -8.28 -5.60
CA MET A 22 1.02 -8.33 -5.95
C MET A 22 1.26 -7.61 -7.29
N ALA A 23 2.45 -7.04 -7.46
CA ALA A 23 2.87 -6.48 -8.74
C ALA A 23 2.82 -7.57 -9.84
N THR A 24 2.13 -7.26 -10.93
CA THR A 24 1.83 -8.20 -12.02
C THR A 24 2.88 -8.17 -13.13
N ASN A 25 3.74 -7.14 -13.16
CA ASN A 25 4.74 -6.95 -14.19
C ASN A 25 5.95 -6.14 -13.68
N MET A 26 7.03 -6.12 -14.48
CA MET A 26 8.29 -5.48 -14.11
C MET A 26 8.20 -3.96 -13.98
N GLU A 27 7.30 -3.31 -14.71
CA GLU A 27 7.12 -1.86 -14.60
C GLU A 27 6.49 -1.49 -13.25
N GLU A 28 5.51 -2.26 -12.80
CA GLU A 28 4.92 -2.14 -11.46
C GLU A 28 5.93 -2.39 -10.35
N VAL A 29 6.82 -3.38 -10.49
CA VAL A 29 7.89 -3.63 -9.52
C VAL A 29 8.82 -2.42 -9.38
N LYS A 30 9.19 -1.78 -10.50
CA LYS A 30 10.03 -0.57 -10.47
C LYS A 30 9.32 0.60 -9.81
N GLN A 31 8.03 0.77 -10.08
CA GLN A 31 7.23 1.83 -9.46
C GLN A 31 7.07 1.62 -7.96
N LEU A 32 6.83 0.37 -7.54
CA LEU A 32 6.81 -0.01 -6.13
C LEU A 32 8.15 0.29 -5.46
N GLY A 33 9.27 -0.06 -6.09
CA GLY A 33 10.60 0.26 -5.58
C GLY A 33 10.82 1.76 -5.37
N LYS A 34 10.37 2.61 -6.30
CA LYS A 34 10.42 4.08 -6.15
C LYS A 34 9.52 4.61 -5.04
N GLN A 35 8.38 3.95 -4.78
CA GLN A 35 7.50 4.31 -3.67
C GLN A 35 8.11 3.90 -2.33
N MET A 36 8.75 2.72 -2.29
CA MET A 36 9.51 2.23 -1.13
C MET A 36 10.81 3.00 -0.88
N GLU A 37 11.38 3.66 -1.89
CA GLU A 37 12.59 4.49 -1.74
C GLU A 37 12.37 5.64 -0.72
N LYS A 38 11.12 6.06 -0.51
CA LYS A 38 10.74 7.04 0.52
C LYS A 38 10.45 6.39 1.87
N MET A 39 10.98 5.20 2.14
CA MET A 39 10.98 4.64 3.49
C MET A 39 11.78 5.59 4.36
N ARG A 40 11.08 6.23 5.30
CA ARG A 40 11.67 7.25 6.16
C ARG A 40 12.69 6.62 7.09
N ASP A 41 13.85 7.23 7.19
CA ASP A 41 14.81 6.87 8.23
C ASP A 41 14.39 7.48 9.59
N ASP A 42 15.07 7.08 10.66
CA ASP A 42 14.76 7.56 12.01
C ASP A 42 14.90 9.09 12.11
N ASN A 43 15.85 9.72 11.40
CA ASN A 43 16.03 11.18 11.42
C ASN A 43 14.84 11.91 10.75
N GLU A 44 14.35 11.38 9.63
CA GLU A 44 13.18 11.91 8.92
C GLU A 44 11.88 11.74 9.74
N LEU A 45 11.77 10.65 10.51
CA LEU A 45 10.64 10.45 11.43
C LEU A 45 10.69 11.45 12.60
N GLU A 46 11.87 11.67 13.19
CA GLU A 46 12.07 12.64 14.27
C GLU A 46 11.70 14.06 13.84
N GLN A 47 12.08 14.49 12.62
CA GLN A 47 11.71 15.80 12.07
C GLN A 47 10.19 16.02 12.02
N ASP A 48 9.43 14.95 11.75
CA ASP A 48 7.98 14.97 11.68
C ASP A 48 7.29 14.68 13.04
N ASN A 49 8.05 14.62 14.14
CA ASN A 49 7.58 14.19 15.47
C ASN A 49 6.91 12.80 15.46
N ARG A 50 7.45 11.88 14.66
CA ARG A 50 7.02 10.48 14.56
C ARG A 50 8.09 9.55 15.12
N VAL A 51 7.69 8.33 15.43
CA VAL A 51 8.58 7.26 15.90
C VAL A 51 8.38 6.02 15.04
N SER A 52 9.42 5.20 14.93
CA SER A 52 9.36 3.91 14.25
C SER A 52 8.39 2.97 14.97
N ASP A 53 7.74 2.09 14.19
CA ASP A 53 6.84 1.09 14.75
C ASP A 53 7.62 0.12 15.66
N PRO A 54 7.03 -0.35 16.78
CA PRO A 54 7.68 -1.32 17.65
C PRO A 54 8.09 -2.57 16.87
N ALA A 55 9.32 -3.03 17.08
CA ALA A 55 9.80 -4.27 16.48
C ALA A 55 8.90 -5.44 16.89
N GLN A 56 8.46 -6.24 15.90
CA GLN A 56 7.76 -7.48 16.18
C GLN A 56 8.75 -8.49 16.77
N SER A 57 8.37 -9.12 17.88
CA SER A 57 9.16 -10.17 18.53
C SER A 57 8.49 -11.53 18.34
N ASP A 58 9.29 -12.58 18.17
CA ASP A 58 8.80 -13.97 18.11
C ASP A 58 8.22 -14.47 19.43
N ASP A 59 8.41 -13.72 20.52
CA ASP A 59 7.88 -14.07 21.84
C ASP A 59 6.37 -13.85 21.90
N THR A 60 5.64 -14.90 21.55
CA THR A 60 4.17 -14.97 21.65
C THR A 60 3.68 -15.22 23.08
N SER A 61 4.58 -15.38 24.08
CA SER A 61 4.19 -15.82 25.43
C SER A 61 3.26 -14.84 26.16
N SER A 62 3.28 -13.56 25.77
CA SER A 62 2.45 -12.50 26.35
C SER A 62 1.18 -12.17 25.55
N MET A 63 0.95 -12.83 24.41
CA MET A 63 -0.22 -12.56 23.56
C MET A 63 -1.49 -13.08 24.24
N LYS A 64 -2.29 -12.17 24.81
CA LYS A 64 -3.64 -12.48 25.30
C LYS A 64 -4.48 -12.98 24.13
N ARG A 65 -4.95 -14.22 24.22
CA ARG A 65 -5.94 -14.76 23.29
C ARG A 65 -7.22 -13.93 23.41
N ARG A 66 -7.80 -13.55 22.28
CA ARG A 66 -9.14 -12.94 22.25
C ARG A 66 -10.12 -14.01 22.73
N GLU A 67 -10.78 -13.76 23.85
CA GLU A 67 -11.92 -14.57 24.25
C GLU A 67 -13.06 -14.20 23.29
N ASN A 68 -13.60 -15.20 22.58
CA ASN A 68 -14.74 -15.14 21.64
C ASN A 68 -14.42 -14.93 20.13
N ASP A 69 -13.51 -15.73 19.55
CA ASP A 69 -13.55 -16.04 18.10
C ASP A 69 -14.33 -17.35 17.85
#